data_AF-A0A0J7KE77-F1
#
_entry.id   AF-A0A0J7KE77-F1
#
_cell.length_a   1.000
_cell.length_b   1.000
_cell.length_c   1.000
_cell.angle_alpha   90.00
_cell.angle_beta   90.00
_cell.angle_gamma   90.00
#
_symmetry.space_group_name_H-M   'P 1'
#
loop_
_entity.id
_entity.type
_entity.pdbx_description
1 polymer ?
#
loop_
_entity_poly.entity_id
_entity_poly.type
_entity_poly.pdbx_seq_one_letter_code
_entity_poly.pdbx_strand_id
1 'polypeptide(L)'
;MTRGFKKHSFNSSNIKNTIAMLILVLRCISQDHRHRNIHHIIRKPSTVLAQQQRLDGSFGDLHTTALVMQALEEVENEPADNWNRSAALAWLISQQRSDGSFHGDVRATAEAILSVMPRGLASIRTLDCGQGLSDNSPPRLTTSNNIGTSDNHSEIALPSEASGDNASNVDTTVAYTSAPVLVNVSYTLWVGSNVNETYNLTVTAPKNETFYGVMLLAAEMSPHFEFLASEWPNGHYVHTLAGYKEEPMSYHYWLLYRLPSPPEPSSPPGNQLVAPGEVKYNFAVLAGVDNLQISEGEHYLFWYKKL
;
A
#
# COMPACT_ATOMS: atom_id res chain seq x y z
N MET A 1 -37.10 -12.42 -18.28
CA MET A 1 -36.42 -11.16 -17.87
C MET A 1 -35.51 -11.50 -16.69
N THR A 2 -34.26 -11.82 -16.98
CA THR A 2 -33.25 -12.31 -16.03
C THR A 2 -32.70 -11.14 -15.22
N ARG A 3 -32.94 -11.15 -13.90
CA ARG A 3 -32.33 -10.20 -12.96
C ARG A 3 -30.83 -10.51 -12.86
N GLY A 4 -30.01 -9.67 -13.49
CA GLY A 4 -28.56 -9.71 -13.33
C GLY A 4 -28.19 -9.31 -11.91
N PHE A 5 -27.63 -10.25 -11.15
CA PHE A 5 -26.90 -9.94 -9.93
C PHE A 5 -25.70 -9.06 -10.29
N LYS A 6 -25.80 -7.75 -10.02
CA LYS A 6 -24.63 -6.86 -10.00
C LYS A 6 -23.73 -7.33 -8.87
N LYS A 7 -22.62 -7.97 -9.22
CA LYS A 7 -21.52 -8.27 -8.30
C LYS A 7 -21.12 -6.97 -7.60
N HIS A 8 -21.28 -6.92 -6.28
CA HIS A 8 -20.75 -5.84 -5.44
C HIS A 8 -19.24 -5.72 -5.71
N SER A 9 -18.80 -4.54 -6.15
CA SER A 9 -17.38 -4.20 -6.24
C SER A 9 -16.88 -3.86 -4.85
N PHE A 10 -16.67 -4.89 -4.04
CA PHE A 10 -15.73 -4.81 -2.92
C PHE A 10 -14.33 -4.87 -3.54
N ASN A 11 -13.43 -3.98 -3.11
CA ASN A 11 -12.16 -3.69 -3.77
C ASN A 11 -11.46 -4.95 -4.31
N SER A 12 -11.42 -5.11 -5.63
CA SER A 12 -11.03 -6.37 -6.28
C SER A 12 -9.60 -6.78 -5.95
N SER A 13 -8.71 -5.83 -5.63
CA SER A 13 -7.33 -6.08 -5.22
C SER A 13 -7.25 -6.80 -3.86
N ASN A 14 -7.97 -6.32 -2.84
CA ASN A 14 -7.97 -6.92 -1.50
C ASN A 14 -8.44 -8.37 -1.50
N ILE A 15 -9.48 -8.70 -2.28
CA ILE A 15 -9.96 -10.08 -2.41
C ILE A 15 -8.89 -10.98 -3.04
N LYS A 16 -8.18 -10.50 -4.07
CA LYS A 16 -7.08 -11.24 -4.70
C LYS A 16 -5.94 -11.48 -3.72
N ASN A 17 -5.56 -10.49 -2.92
CA ASN A 17 -4.51 -10.61 -1.90
C ASN A 17 -4.87 -11.68 -0.86
N THR A 18 -6.10 -11.65 -0.34
CA THR A 18 -6.58 -12.65 0.61
C THR A 18 -6.58 -14.06 0.02
N ILE A 19 -7.05 -14.22 -1.22
CA ILE A 19 -7.05 -15.54 -1.89
C ILE A 19 -5.62 -16.02 -2.13
N ALA A 20 -4.71 -15.14 -2.56
CA ALA A 20 -3.31 -15.48 -2.79
C ALA A 20 -2.62 -15.94 -1.50
N MET A 21 -2.79 -15.20 -0.39
CA MET A 21 -2.28 -15.62 0.93
C MET A 21 -2.88 -16.95 1.39
N LEU A 22 -4.18 -17.16 1.19
CA LEU A 22 -4.83 -18.43 1.53
C LEU A 22 -4.24 -19.60 0.74
N ILE A 23 -3.97 -19.42 -0.55
CA ILE A 23 -3.31 -20.44 -1.39
C ILE A 23 -1.92 -20.77 -0.84
N LEU A 24 -1.09 -19.77 -0.55
CA LEU A 24 0.26 -19.96 0.02
C LEU A 24 0.21 -20.72 1.37
N VAL A 25 -0.72 -20.35 2.26
CA VAL A 25 -0.87 -21.02 3.58
C VAL A 25 -1.32 -22.47 3.42
N LEU A 26 -2.37 -22.72 2.63
CA LEU A 26 -2.90 -24.08 2.42
C LEU A 26 -1.86 -25.00 1.76
N ARG A 27 -0.99 -24.45 0.92
CA ARG A 27 0.14 -25.18 0.32
C ARG A 27 1.19 -25.57 1.33
N CYS A 28 1.60 -24.63 2.20
CA CYS A 28 2.50 -24.93 3.31
C CYS A 28 1.97 -26.10 4.15
N ILE A 29 0.67 -26.08 4.49
CA ILE A 29 0.01 -27.17 5.22
C ILE A 29 -0.03 -28.48 4.42
N SER A 30 -0.31 -28.40 3.12
CA SER A 30 -0.36 -29.57 2.23
C SER A 30 1.00 -30.26 2.09
N GLN A 31 2.08 -29.48 1.98
CA GLN A 31 3.46 -29.98 1.91
C GLN A 31 3.91 -30.62 3.23
N ASP A 32 3.55 -30.02 4.38
CA ASP A 32 3.99 -30.45 5.71
C ASP A 32 3.25 -31.71 6.21
N HIS A 33 1.92 -31.74 6.02
CA HIS A 33 1.07 -32.73 6.67
C HIS A 33 0.47 -33.78 5.73
N ARG A 34 0.83 -33.79 4.43
CA ARG A 34 0.33 -34.73 3.41
C ARG A 34 -1.20 -34.92 3.39
N HIS A 35 -1.95 -33.87 3.75
CA HIS A 35 -3.42 -33.90 3.70
C HIS A 35 -3.89 -33.86 2.24
N ARG A 36 -4.17 -35.04 1.68
CA ARG A 36 -4.65 -35.21 0.28
C ARG A 36 -5.92 -34.42 -0.03
N ASN A 37 -6.70 -34.07 0.99
CA ASN A 37 -7.94 -33.30 0.85
C ASN A 37 -7.74 -31.78 0.76
N ILE A 38 -6.53 -31.23 0.80
CA ILE A 38 -6.33 -29.78 0.67
C ILE A 38 -6.11 -29.36 -0.79
N HIS A 39 -5.63 -30.27 -1.64
CA HIS A 39 -5.36 -29.98 -3.06
C HIS A 39 -6.59 -29.49 -3.83
N HIS A 40 -7.76 -30.09 -3.59
CA HIS A 40 -9.00 -29.67 -4.25
C HIS A 40 -9.48 -28.28 -3.77
N ILE A 41 -9.18 -27.94 -2.51
CA ILE A 41 -9.52 -26.63 -1.92
C ILE A 41 -8.64 -25.54 -2.53
N ILE A 42 -7.40 -25.85 -2.90
CA ILE A 42 -6.48 -24.90 -3.55
C ILE A 42 -6.79 -24.73 -5.05
N ARG A 43 -7.21 -25.80 -5.73
CA ARG A 43 -7.39 -25.81 -7.20
C ARG A 43 -8.38 -24.74 -7.68
N LYS A 44 -9.59 -24.72 -7.11
CA LYS A 44 -10.65 -23.81 -7.57
C LYS A 44 -10.32 -22.33 -7.36
N PRO A 45 -9.84 -21.89 -6.18
CA PRO A 45 -9.36 -20.52 -5.99
C PRO A 45 -8.20 -20.15 -6.91
N SER A 46 -7.25 -21.07 -7.14
CA SER A 46 -6.12 -20.83 -8.05
C SER A 46 -6.57 -20.58 -9.48
N THR A 47 -7.50 -21.39 -10.01
CA THR A 47 -8.07 -21.18 -11.36
C THR A 47 -8.82 -19.85 -11.47
N VAL A 48 -9.63 -19.51 -10.45
CA VAL A 48 -10.37 -18.23 -10.44
C VAL A 48 -9.40 -17.05 -10.39
N LEU A 49 -8.30 -17.17 -9.66
CA LEU A 49 -7.29 -16.13 -9.54
C LEU A 49 -6.49 -15.98 -10.84
N ALA A 50 -6.09 -17.10 -11.46
CA ALA A 50 -5.39 -17.12 -12.76
C ALA A 50 -6.20 -16.43 -13.87
N GLN A 51 -7.52 -16.66 -13.91
CA GLN A 51 -8.43 -16.03 -14.86
C GLN A 51 -8.58 -14.51 -14.68
N GLN A 52 -8.09 -13.95 -13.58
CA GLN A 52 -8.13 -12.50 -13.32
C GLN A 52 -6.88 -11.76 -13.79
N GLN A 53 -5.97 -12.44 -14.51
CA GLN A 53 -4.86 -11.77 -15.17
C GLN A 53 -5.39 -10.80 -16.23
N ARG A 54 -4.88 -9.58 -16.20
CA ARG A 54 -5.22 -8.52 -17.15
C ARG A 54 -4.41 -8.68 -18.43
N LEU A 55 -4.83 -7.99 -19.49
CA LEU A 55 -4.15 -8.01 -20.80
C LEU A 55 -2.72 -7.48 -20.75
N ASP A 56 -2.41 -6.60 -19.80
CA ASP A 56 -1.07 -6.07 -19.55
C ASP A 56 -0.17 -7.06 -18.77
N GLY A 57 -0.71 -8.21 -18.37
CA GLY A 57 -0.02 -9.23 -17.58
C GLY A 57 -0.21 -9.08 -16.06
N SER A 58 -0.72 -7.94 -15.58
CA SER A 58 -0.88 -7.66 -14.15
C SER A 58 -2.12 -8.32 -13.53
N PHE A 59 -2.16 -8.37 -12.19
CA PHE A 59 -3.36 -8.75 -11.44
C PHE A 59 -4.03 -7.57 -10.72
N GLY A 60 -3.54 -6.34 -10.93
CA GLY A 60 -3.98 -5.15 -10.21
C GLY A 60 -2.80 -4.20 -10.03
N ASP A 61 -2.44 -3.93 -8.78
CA ASP A 61 -1.25 -3.18 -8.41
C ASP A 61 -0.01 -4.09 -8.32
N LEU A 62 1.14 -3.49 -8.00
CA LEU A 62 2.42 -4.17 -7.80
C LEU A 62 2.35 -5.23 -6.71
N HIS A 63 1.78 -4.88 -5.55
CA HIS A 63 1.68 -5.77 -4.40
C HIS A 63 0.83 -7.01 -4.73
N THR A 64 -0.36 -6.80 -5.28
CA THR A 64 -1.26 -7.88 -5.71
C THR A 64 -0.63 -8.73 -6.79
N THR A 65 0.00 -8.11 -7.79
CA THR A 65 0.64 -8.87 -8.87
C THR A 65 1.78 -9.73 -8.33
N ALA A 66 2.66 -9.16 -7.51
CA ALA A 66 3.75 -9.87 -6.86
C ALA A 66 3.22 -11.05 -6.02
N LEU A 67 2.25 -10.81 -5.15
CA LEU A 67 1.72 -11.84 -4.26
C LEU A 67 0.97 -12.96 -5.01
N VAL A 68 0.16 -12.60 -6.02
CA VAL A 68 -0.55 -13.56 -6.86
C VAL A 68 0.42 -14.43 -7.66
N MET A 69 1.52 -13.86 -8.17
CA MET A 69 2.57 -14.62 -8.85
C MET A 69 3.15 -15.70 -7.93
N GLN A 70 3.49 -15.35 -6.68
CA GLN A 70 3.99 -16.32 -5.71
C GLN A 70 2.96 -17.43 -5.43
N ALA A 71 1.68 -17.07 -5.30
CA ALA A 71 0.63 -18.04 -5.05
C ALA A 71 0.38 -19.01 -6.22
N LEU A 72 0.52 -18.53 -7.46
CA LEU A 72 0.21 -19.29 -8.68
C LEU A 72 1.41 -20.06 -9.24
N GLU A 73 2.64 -19.58 -9.07
CA GLU A 73 3.87 -20.26 -9.55
C GLU A 73 4.03 -21.64 -8.93
N GLU A 74 3.57 -21.82 -7.69
CA GLU A 74 3.62 -23.12 -7.05
C GLU A 74 2.52 -24.09 -7.57
N VAL A 75 1.54 -23.63 -8.36
CA VAL A 75 0.40 -24.40 -8.92
C VAL A 75 0.71 -25.06 -10.26
N GLU A 76 1.86 -24.76 -10.87
CA GLU A 76 2.21 -25.19 -12.23
C GLU A 76 2.22 -26.72 -12.49
N ASN A 77 2.17 -27.55 -11.45
CA ASN A 77 2.07 -29.01 -11.60
C ASN A 77 0.66 -29.55 -11.90
N GLU A 78 -0.36 -28.69 -12.04
CA GLU A 78 -1.73 -29.11 -12.38
C GLU A 78 -2.25 -28.46 -13.68
N PRO A 79 -2.87 -29.24 -14.60
CA PRO A 79 -2.99 -28.89 -16.01
C PRO A 79 -4.26 -28.06 -16.35
N ALA A 80 -4.47 -26.88 -15.76
CA ALA A 80 -5.64 -26.07 -16.13
C ALA A 80 -5.27 -24.60 -16.36
N ASP A 81 -5.20 -24.21 -17.64
CA ASP A 81 -5.25 -22.84 -18.15
C ASP A 81 -4.38 -21.85 -17.37
N ASN A 82 -3.07 -22.11 -17.48
CA ASN A 82 -2.02 -21.37 -16.82
C ASN A 82 -2.04 -19.91 -17.28
N TRP A 83 -2.25 -19.03 -16.30
CA TRP A 83 -1.89 -17.63 -16.37
C TRP A 83 -0.49 -17.45 -17.02
N ASN A 84 -0.31 -16.33 -17.71
CA ASN A 84 0.92 -16.01 -18.41
C ASN A 84 1.96 -15.42 -17.45
N ARG A 85 2.78 -16.29 -16.85
CA ARG A 85 3.88 -15.90 -15.95
C ARG A 85 4.83 -14.90 -16.60
N SER A 86 5.20 -15.13 -17.86
CA SER A 86 6.11 -14.26 -18.60
C SER A 86 5.55 -12.85 -18.77
N ALA A 87 4.24 -12.71 -19.04
CA ALA A 87 3.59 -11.41 -19.13
C ALA A 87 3.55 -10.68 -17.78
N ALA A 88 3.25 -11.40 -16.69
CA ALA A 88 3.25 -10.81 -15.34
C ALA A 88 4.65 -10.38 -14.90
N LEU A 89 5.67 -11.19 -15.20
CA LEU A 89 7.06 -10.87 -14.93
C LEU A 89 7.53 -9.66 -15.74
N ALA A 90 7.20 -9.61 -17.04
CA ALA A 90 7.49 -8.46 -17.89
C ALA A 90 6.81 -7.18 -17.36
N TRP A 91 5.56 -7.29 -16.92
CA TRP A 91 4.86 -6.19 -16.28
C TRP A 91 5.54 -5.75 -14.98
N LEU A 92 5.92 -6.66 -14.09
CA LEU A 92 6.66 -6.32 -12.86
C LEU A 92 7.98 -5.61 -13.18
N ILE A 93 8.80 -6.17 -14.06
CA ILE A 93 10.08 -5.57 -14.45
C ILE A 93 9.88 -4.16 -15.04
N SER A 94 8.77 -3.92 -15.77
CA SER A 94 8.44 -2.59 -16.28
C SER A 94 8.15 -1.55 -15.18
N GLN A 95 7.84 -1.98 -13.96
CA GLN A 95 7.64 -1.10 -12.79
C GLN A 95 8.96 -0.78 -12.07
N GLN A 96 10.07 -1.42 -12.43
CA GLN A 96 11.38 -1.18 -11.85
C GLN A 96 11.98 0.13 -12.36
N ARG A 97 12.49 0.96 -11.45
CA ARG A 97 13.17 2.22 -11.77
C ARG A 97 14.61 1.95 -12.20
N SER A 98 15.28 2.97 -12.75
CA SER A 98 16.68 2.88 -13.17
C SER A 98 17.67 2.60 -12.03
N ASP A 99 17.28 2.92 -10.80
CA ASP A 99 18.05 2.60 -9.58
C ASP A 99 17.79 1.17 -9.07
N GLY A 100 16.94 0.40 -9.77
CA GLY A 100 16.55 -0.97 -9.40
C GLY A 100 15.44 -1.06 -8.36
N SER A 101 15.01 0.06 -7.77
CA SER A 101 13.91 0.08 -6.81
C SER A 101 12.55 -0.04 -7.50
N PHE A 102 11.57 -0.58 -6.78
CA PHE A 102 10.19 -0.53 -7.21
C PHE A 102 9.51 0.63 -6.49
N HIS A 103 8.98 1.58 -7.26
CA HIS A 103 8.35 2.81 -6.77
C HIS A 103 9.20 3.71 -5.85
N GLY A 104 10.50 3.45 -5.68
CA GLY A 104 11.34 4.15 -4.69
C GLY A 104 11.03 3.77 -3.25
N ASP A 105 10.28 2.69 -3.03
CA ASP A 105 9.83 2.24 -1.72
C ASP A 105 10.46 0.89 -1.36
N VAL A 106 10.99 0.78 -0.14
CA VAL A 106 11.70 -0.41 0.33
C VAL A 106 10.76 -1.60 0.44
N ARG A 107 9.52 -1.39 0.90
CA ARG A 107 8.52 -2.45 1.02
C ARG A 107 8.12 -2.98 -0.35
N ALA A 108 7.75 -2.09 -1.28
CA ALA A 108 7.39 -2.47 -2.64
C ALA A 108 8.54 -3.21 -3.34
N THR A 109 9.78 -2.77 -3.09
CA THR A 109 10.97 -3.44 -3.62
C THR A 109 11.14 -4.85 -3.04
N ALA A 110 11.01 -5.02 -1.73
CA ALA A 110 11.11 -6.33 -1.08
C ALA A 110 10.03 -7.31 -1.57
N GLU A 111 8.80 -6.84 -1.72
CA GLU A 111 7.67 -7.65 -2.20
C GLU A 111 7.84 -8.08 -3.66
N ALA A 112 8.24 -7.15 -4.54
CA ALA A 112 8.46 -7.45 -5.94
C ALA A 112 9.62 -8.44 -6.15
N ILE A 113 10.71 -8.30 -5.39
CA ILE A 113 11.88 -9.19 -5.49
C ILE A 113 11.50 -10.65 -5.21
N LEU A 114 10.67 -10.91 -4.19
CA LEU A 114 10.22 -12.27 -3.84
C LEU A 114 9.44 -12.95 -4.98
N SER A 115 8.86 -12.18 -5.90
CA SER A 115 8.10 -12.69 -7.04
C SER A 115 8.89 -12.78 -8.33
N VAL A 116 9.98 -12.01 -8.45
CA VAL A 116 10.90 -12.06 -9.59
C VAL A 116 11.90 -13.21 -9.42
N MET A 117 12.23 -13.56 -8.17
CA MET A 117 13.17 -14.64 -7.88
C MET A 117 12.51 -16.02 -8.05
N PRO A 118 13.29 -17.08 -8.37
CA PRO A 118 12.78 -18.45 -8.48
C PRO A 118 12.27 -19.05 -7.15
N ARG A 119 12.36 -18.31 -6.05
CA ARG A 119 12.04 -18.74 -4.70
C ARG A 119 11.16 -17.69 -4.04
N GLY A 120 9.88 -18.02 -3.86
CA GLY A 120 8.92 -17.23 -3.11
C GLY A 120 8.82 -17.67 -1.64
N LEU A 121 7.77 -17.23 -0.96
CA LEU A 121 7.55 -17.47 0.47
C LEU A 121 7.54 -18.95 0.89
N ALA A 122 7.14 -19.91 0.03
CA ALA A 122 7.20 -21.33 0.42
C ALA A 122 8.62 -21.89 0.51
N SER A 123 9.62 -21.22 -0.07
CA SER A 123 11.02 -21.65 0.01
C SER A 123 11.68 -21.25 1.33
N ILE A 124 10.98 -20.57 2.24
CA ILE A 124 11.56 -20.06 3.48
C ILE A 124 12.20 -21.16 4.35
N ARG A 125 11.62 -22.37 4.34
CA ARG A 125 12.12 -23.54 5.09
C ARG A 125 13.39 -24.14 4.49
N THR A 126 13.66 -23.90 3.20
CA THR A 126 14.82 -24.43 2.46
C THR A 126 15.87 -23.36 2.20
N LEU A 127 15.76 -22.22 2.90
CA LEU A 127 16.80 -21.21 2.92
C LEU A 127 18.02 -21.78 3.64
N ASP A 128 19.13 -21.84 2.92
CA ASP A 128 20.43 -22.11 3.52
C ASP A 128 20.94 -20.81 4.13
N CYS A 129 20.87 -20.71 5.46
CA CYS A 129 21.39 -19.57 6.21
C CYS A 129 22.92 -19.62 6.38
N GLY A 130 23.61 -20.55 5.71
CA GLY A 130 25.05 -20.64 5.68
C GLY A 130 25.62 -21.32 6.91
N GLN A 131 25.54 -22.65 6.97
CA GLN A 131 26.50 -23.43 7.80
C GLN A 131 27.90 -23.52 7.16
N GLY A 132 28.13 -22.84 6.02
CA GLY A 132 29.42 -22.80 5.31
C GLY A 132 29.97 -21.40 5.02
N LEU A 133 29.43 -20.33 5.62
CA LEU A 133 29.96 -18.96 5.46
C LEU A 133 31.09 -18.66 6.47
N SER A 134 32.07 -19.57 6.54
CA SER A 134 33.36 -19.30 7.18
C SER A 134 34.38 -18.70 6.21
N ASP A 135 33.95 -18.17 5.07
CA ASP A 135 34.77 -17.33 4.20
C ASP A 135 34.12 -15.95 4.09
N ASN A 136 34.75 -14.97 4.74
CA ASN A 136 34.37 -13.55 4.74
C ASN A 136 34.51 -12.93 3.35
N SER A 137 33.58 -13.22 2.45
CA SER A 137 33.41 -12.46 1.22
C SER A 137 31.93 -12.39 0.84
N PRO A 138 31.38 -11.19 0.59
CA PRO A 138 30.00 -11.07 0.10
C PRO A 138 29.86 -11.84 -1.22
N PRO A 139 28.68 -12.43 -1.51
CA PRO A 139 28.47 -13.18 -2.73
C PRO A 139 28.71 -12.27 -3.93
N ARG A 140 29.74 -12.60 -4.71
CA ARG A 140 30.13 -11.89 -5.93
C ARG A 140 29.05 -12.12 -6.98
N LEU A 141 28.17 -11.14 -7.18
CA LEU A 141 27.41 -11.01 -8.43
C LEU A 141 28.44 -10.97 -9.56
N THR A 142 28.48 -12.03 -10.37
CA THR A 142 29.39 -12.13 -11.53
C THR A 142 28.97 -11.13 -12.59
N THR A 143 29.43 -9.89 -12.44
CA THR A 143 29.62 -9.00 -13.58
C THR A 143 31.01 -9.32 -14.12
N SER A 144 31.04 -10.04 -15.25
CA SER A 144 32.22 -10.07 -16.10
C SER A 144 32.49 -8.64 -16.53
N ASN A 145 33.48 -7.99 -15.92
CA ASN A 145 34.35 -7.01 -16.54
C ASN A 145 35.57 -6.77 -15.64
N ASN A 146 36.74 -7.12 -16.17
CA ASN A 146 38.03 -6.80 -15.62
C ASN A 146 38.21 -5.27 -15.54
N ILE A 147 38.41 -4.73 -14.35
CA ILE A 147 39.27 -3.55 -14.09
C ILE A 147 39.85 -3.75 -12.69
N GLY A 148 41.17 -3.87 -12.64
CA GLY A 148 41.94 -4.00 -11.41
C GLY A 148 42.38 -2.63 -10.89
N THR A 149 42.38 -2.49 -9.57
CA THR A 149 43.16 -1.55 -8.73
C THR A 149 42.75 -1.91 -7.30
N SER A 150 43.52 -2.71 -6.55
CA SER A 150 44.70 -2.32 -5.76
C SER A 150 44.43 -1.18 -4.78
N ASP A 151 44.32 -1.60 -3.52
CA ASP A 151 44.97 -1.03 -2.34
C ASP A 151 44.26 0.03 -1.47
N ASN A 152 44.04 -0.44 -0.24
CA ASN A 152 44.45 0.18 1.03
C ASN A 152 43.52 1.16 1.76
N HIS A 153 42.96 0.60 2.84
CA HIS A 153 43.23 0.97 4.24
C HIS A 153 42.10 1.66 5.05
N SER A 154 41.69 0.90 6.08
CA SER A 154 41.41 1.27 7.48
C SER A 154 40.24 2.19 7.85
N GLU A 155 39.29 1.58 8.57
CA GLU A 155 38.53 2.20 9.65
C GLU A 155 39.47 2.77 10.73
N ILE A 156 39.30 4.04 11.11
CA ILE A 156 39.54 4.53 12.48
C ILE A 156 38.46 5.55 12.84
N ALA A 157 37.98 5.41 14.08
CA ALA A 157 36.87 6.09 14.73
C ALA A 157 37.06 7.61 15.00
N LEU A 158 35.93 8.26 15.32
CA LEU A 158 35.81 9.62 15.90
C LEU A 158 36.64 9.79 17.18
N PRO A 159 37.06 11.04 17.48
CA PRO A 159 36.40 11.76 18.59
C PRO A 159 36.20 13.28 18.37
N SER A 160 35.41 13.83 19.28
CA SER A 160 34.74 15.14 19.35
C SER A 160 35.60 16.40 19.60
N GLU A 161 34.99 17.55 19.25
CA GLU A 161 35.03 18.91 19.84
C GLU A 161 36.34 19.75 19.90
N ALA A 162 36.37 20.88 19.19
CA ALA A 162 36.18 22.26 19.73
C ALA A 162 36.88 23.37 18.90
N SER A 163 36.09 24.40 18.54
CA SER A 163 36.38 25.86 18.51
C SER A 163 37.49 26.47 17.62
N GLY A 164 37.10 27.45 16.79
CA GLY A 164 38.03 28.49 16.30
C GLY A 164 37.69 29.19 14.97
N ASP A 165 36.76 30.16 15.02
CA ASP A 165 36.62 31.42 14.26
C ASP A 165 36.95 31.59 12.74
N ASN A 166 35.91 32.09 12.05
CA ASN A 166 35.85 33.21 11.09
C ASN A 166 36.63 33.17 9.77
N ALA A 167 35.88 33.01 8.66
CA ALA A 167 35.98 33.93 7.53
C ALA A 167 34.66 33.94 6.72
N SER A 168 34.12 35.15 6.62
CA SER A 168 32.97 35.56 5.83
C SER A 168 33.00 35.09 4.37
N ASN A 169 31.90 34.54 3.89
CA ASN A 169 31.41 34.84 2.55
C ASN A 169 29.89 34.90 2.56
N VAL A 170 29.41 36.13 2.46
CA VAL A 170 28.02 36.51 2.24
C VAL A 170 27.62 35.93 0.89
N ASP A 171 26.76 34.92 0.89
CA ASP A 171 25.95 34.61 -0.29
C ASP A 171 24.50 34.91 0.04
N THR A 172 24.04 36.04 -0.49
CA THR A 172 22.71 36.57 -0.28
C THR A 172 21.75 35.75 -1.16
N THR A 173 21.37 34.57 -0.68
CA THR A 173 20.19 33.89 -1.20
C THR A 173 18.98 34.56 -0.55
N VAL A 174 18.40 35.50 -1.32
CA VAL A 174 17.11 36.11 -1.04
C VAL A 174 16.09 34.97 -0.91
N ALA A 175 15.82 34.56 0.32
CA ALA A 175 14.72 33.68 0.64
C ALA A 175 13.44 34.45 0.34
N TYR A 176 12.79 34.12 -0.78
CA TYR A 176 11.42 34.48 -1.00
C TYR A 176 10.59 33.77 0.08
N THR A 177 10.32 34.45 1.19
CA THR A 177 9.26 34.07 2.12
C THR A 177 7.93 34.35 1.44
N SER A 178 7.55 33.53 0.45
CA SER A 178 6.16 33.51 0.00
C SER A 178 5.35 32.88 1.13
N ALA A 179 4.42 33.64 1.71
CA ALA A 179 3.48 33.09 2.69
C ALA A 179 2.82 31.81 2.13
N PRO A 180 2.64 30.76 2.95
CA PRO A 180 2.05 29.51 2.48
C PRO A 180 0.65 29.78 1.94
N VAL A 181 0.38 29.29 0.72
CA VAL A 181 -0.95 29.38 0.12
C VAL A 181 -1.88 28.48 0.92
N LEU A 182 -2.88 29.08 1.55
CA LEU A 182 -3.91 28.36 2.30
C LEU A 182 -5.05 27.95 1.38
N VAL A 183 -5.67 26.82 1.69
CA VAL A 183 -6.87 26.31 1.03
C VAL A 183 -7.96 25.98 2.05
N ASN A 184 -9.21 26.10 1.63
CA ASN A 184 -10.38 25.73 2.43
C ASN A 184 -10.96 24.42 1.93
N VAL A 185 -11.20 23.50 2.87
CA VAL A 185 -11.82 22.20 2.60
C VAL A 185 -13.00 21.96 3.52
N SER A 186 -14.00 21.24 3.00
CA SER A 186 -15.14 20.79 3.79
C SER A 186 -14.84 19.41 4.37
N TYR A 187 -14.96 19.26 5.68
CA TYR A 187 -14.82 18.00 6.37
C TYR A 187 -16.13 17.62 7.07
N THR A 188 -16.72 16.52 6.64
CA THR A 188 -18.00 16.01 7.14
C THR A 188 -17.83 14.63 7.79
N LEU A 189 -18.53 14.38 8.88
CA LEU A 189 -18.69 13.07 9.52
C LEU A 189 -20.14 12.63 9.43
N TRP A 190 -20.38 11.40 8.98
CA TRP A 190 -21.67 10.72 9.04
C TRP A 190 -21.60 9.50 9.92
N VAL A 191 -22.59 9.34 10.80
CA VAL A 191 -22.70 8.17 11.67
C VAL A 191 -23.97 7.38 11.34
N GLY A 192 -23.80 6.07 11.14
CA GLY A 192 -24.87 5.12 10.86
C GLY A 192 -25.13 4.94 9.37
N SER A 193 -25.55 3.74 8.98
CA SER A 193 -25.86 3.40 7.58
C SER A 193 -27.00 4.24 6.98
N ASN A 194 -27.87 4.81 7.82
CA ASN A 194 -28.94 5.72 7.42
C ASN A 194 -28.60 7.20 7.68
N VAL A 195 -27.34 7.51 7.98
CA VAL A 195 -26.85 8.87 8.29
C VAL A 195 -27.66 9.49 9.43
N ASN A 196 -27.61 8.82 10.59
CA ASN A 196 -28.34 9.21 11.79
C ASN A 196 -27.82 10.51 12.39
N GLU A 197 -26.49 10.70 12.33
CA GLU A 197 -25.83 11.92 12.80
C GLU A 197 -24.95 12.49 11.70
N THR A 198 -24.87 13.82 11.66
CA THR A 198 -24.03 14.56 10.71
C THR A 198 -23.32 15.70 11.42
N TYR A 199 -22.01 15.75 11.27
CA TYR A 199 -21.17 16.85 11.73
C TYR A 199 -20.41 17.40 10.53
N ASN A 200 -20.31 18.72 10.41
CA ASN A 200 -19.56 19.35 9.33
C ASN A 200 -18.72 20.51 9.86
N LEU A 201 -17.60 20.75 9.18
CA LEU A 201 -16.67 21.82 9.48
C LEU A 201 -15.97 22.25 8.19
N THR A 202 -15.63 23.53 8.09
CA THR A 202 -14.71 24.02 7.06
C THR A 202 -13.36 24.25 7.72
N VAL A 203 -12.30 23.64 7.19
CA VAL A 203 -10.95 23.73 7.73
C VAL A 203 -10.06 24.46 6.73
N THR A 204 -9.31 25.44 7.22
CA THR A 204 -8.30 26.16 6.44
C THR A 204 -6.93 25.58 6.76
N ALA A 205 -6.21 25.12 5.73
CA ALA A 205 -4.90 24.50 5.88
C ALA A 205 -3.96 24.84 4.71
N PRO A 206 -2.63 24.70 4.85
CA PRO A 206 -1.70 24.88 3.74
C PRO A 206 -2.01 23.95 2.56
N LYS A 207 -1.86 24.44 1.32
CA LYS A 207 -2.18 23.66 0.10
C LYS A 207 -1.45 22.32 -0.01
N ASN A 208 -0.26 22.21 0.56
CA ASN A 208 0.56 20.98 0.52
C ASN A 208 0.37 20.09 1.76
N GLU A 209 -0.68 20.33 2.54
CA GLU A 209 -1.00 19.56 3.75
C GLU A 209 -1.67 18.23 3.39
N THR A 210 -1.54 17.27 4.32
CA THR A 210 -2.22 15.97 4.22
C THR A 210 -3.60 16.04 4.85
N PHE A 211 -4.49 15.10 4.51
CA PHE A 211 -5.79 15.02 5.17
C PHE A 211 -5.65 14.69 6.67
N TYR A 212 -4.61 13.94 7.06
CA TYR A 212 -4.29 13.74 8.48
C TYR A 212 -4.04 15.07 9.22
N GLY A 213 -3.31 16.01 8.61
CA GLY A 213 -3.11 17.36 9.13
C GLY A 213 -4.43 18.13 9.29
N VAL A 214 -5.33 18.03 8.30
CA VAL A 214 -6.69 18.60 8.39
C VAL A 214 -7.48 18.01 9.55
N MET A 215 -7.35 16.71 9.81
CA MET A 215 -8.04 16.06 10.94
C MET A 215 -7.54 16.57 12.29
N LEU A 216 -6.23 16.80 12.44
CA LEU A 216 -5.67 17.39 13.67
C LEU A 216 -6.24 18.79 13.91
N LEU A 217 -6.25 19.65 12.87
CA LEU A 217 -6.83 20.99 12.95
C LEU A 217 -8.34 20.94 13.28
N ALA A 218 -9.08 20.01 12.69
CA ALA A 218 -10.50 19.85 12.96
C ALA A 218 -10.79 19.43 14.40
N ALA A 219 -9.97 18.55 14.98
CA ALA A 219 -10.08 18.11 16.37
C ALA A 219 -9.85 19.26 17.36
N GLU A 220 -8.97 20.21 17.04
CA GLU A 220 -8.78 21.44 17.84
C GLU A 220 -10.00 22.38 17.77
N MET A 221 -10.71 22.40 16.63
CA MET A 221 -11.85 23.29 16.41
C MET A 221 -13.15 22.76 17.03
N SER A 222 -13.33 21.44 17.11
CA SER A 222 -14.56 20.85 17.62
C SER A 222 -14.35 19.45 18.20
N PRO A 223 -14.92 19.16 19.40
CA PRO A 223 -14.76 17.86 20.04
C PRO A 223 -15.39 16.71 19.24
N HIS A 224 -16.34 17.00 18.35
CA HIS A 224 -16.93 15.97 17.46
C HIS A 224 -15.92 15.43 16.44
N PHE A 225 -14.83 16.15 16.17
CA PHE A 225 -13.78 15.76 15.23
C PHE A 225 -12.55 15.17 15.89
N GLU A 226 -12.57 15.00 17.22
CA GLU A 226 -11.56 14.20 17.92
C GLU A 226 -11.57 12.77 17.39
N PHE A 227 -10.37 12.21 17.22
CA PHE A 227 -10.18 10.88 16.65
C PHE A 227 -9.04 10.14 17.33
N LEU A 228 -9.04 8.81 17.16
CA LEU A 228 -7.91 7.94 17.53
C LEU A 228 -7.42 7.21 16.29
N ALA A 229 -6.10 7.18 16.14
CA ALA A 229 -5.41 6.45 15.10
C ALA A 229 -4.30 5.58 15.68
N SER A 230 -4.03 4.47 15.01
CA SER A 230 -2.86 3.63 15.27
C SER A 230 -1.84 3.82 14.16
N GLU A 231 -0.56 3.83 14.50
CA GLU A 231 0.52 3.83 13.50
C GLU A 231 0.71 2.43 12.92
N TRP A 232 0.70 2.34 11.60
CA TRP A 232 1.04 1.15 10.84
C TRP A 232 2.18 1.46 9.89
N PRO A 233 2.91 0.46 9.36
CA PRO A 233 3.99 0.71 8.41
C PRO A 233 3.57 1.44 7.12
N ASN A 234 2.26 1.50 6.83
CA ASN A 234 1.67 2.21 5.69
C ASN A 234 1.03 3.56 6.05
N GLY A 235 1.22 4.06 7.28
CA GLY A 235 0.66 5.32 7.77
C GLY A 235 -0.31 5.14 8.94
N HIS A 236 -1.06 6.19 9.25
CA HIS A 236 -2.04 6.24 10.31
C HIS A 236 -3.34 5.54 9.89
N TYR A 237 -3.75 4.58 10.70
CA TYR A 237 -5.05 3.93 10.60
C TYR A 237 -6.02 4.54 11.60
N VAL A 238 -6.96 5.36 11.12
CA VAL A 238 -7.99 5.98 11.95
C VAL A 238 -9.09 4.95 12.24
N HIS A 239 -9.30 4.65 13.52
CA HIS A 239 -10.23 3.60 13.95
C HIS A 239 -11.34 4.12 14.89
N THR A 240 -11.27 5.37 15.33
CA THR A 240 -12.29 6.01 16.15
C THR A 240 -12.44 7.46 15.73
N LEU A 241 -13.66 7.92 15.43
CA LEU A 241 -14.00 9.34 15.27
C LEU A 241 -15.34 9.62 15.97
N ALA A 242 -15.57 10.85 16.44
CA ALA A 242 -16.83 11.26 17.06
C ALA A 242 -17.31 10.32 18.20
N GLY A 243 -16.39 9.66 18.90
CA GLY A 243 -16.68 8.67 19.94
C GLY A 243 -17.05 7.25 19.44
N TYR A 244 -17.19 7.04 18.13
CA TYR A 244 -17.52 5.73 17.55
C TYR A 244 -16.27 4.99 17.09
N LYS A 245 -15.97 3.88 17.75
CA LYS A 245 -14.89 2.97 17.39
C LYS A 245 -15.38 1.93 16.38
N GLU A 246 -14.54 1.57 15.42
CA GLU A 246 -14.82 0.46 14.51
C GLU A 246 -15.09 -0.86 15.22
N GLU A 247 -16.01 -1.64 14.64
CA GLU A 247 -16.41 -2.95 15.15
C GLU A 247 -16.29 -3.99 14.03
N PRO A 248 -15.09 -4.58 13.82
CA PRO A 248 -14.88 -5.54 12.73
C PRO A 248 -15.82 -6.74 12.78
N MET A 249 -16.15 -7.23 13.99
CA MET A 249 -17.09 -8.36 14.18
C MET A 249 -18.52 -8.03 13.73
N SER A 250 -18.93 -6.77 13.85
CA SER A 250 -20.26 -6.28 13.44
C SER A 250 -20.27 -5.70 12.02
N TYR A 251 -19.10 -5.64 11.39
CA TYR A 251 -18.83 -5.02 10.09
C TYR A 251 -19.07 -3.51 10.05
N HIS A 252 -18.89 -2.80 11.17
CA HIS A 252 -18.92 -1.34 11.19
C HIS A 252 -17.53 -0.75 11.02
N TYR A 253 -17.35 0.07 9.99
CA TYR A 253 -16.07 0.67 9.63
C TYR A 253 -16.23 2.15 9.33
N TRP A 254 -15.13 2.89 9.45
CA TRP A 254 -15.01 4.25 8.97
C TRP A 254 -14.46 4.25 7.54
N LEU A 255 -15.22 4.86 6.63
CA LEU A 255 -14.80 4.99 5.23
C LEU A 255 -14.56 6.46 4.90
N LEU A 256 -13.37 6.76 4.40
CA LEU A 256 -13.01 8.08 3.90
C LEU A 256 -13.39 8.21 2.43
N TYR A 257 -14.09 9.29 2.08
CA TYR A 257 -14.50 9.63 0.73
C TYR A 257 -13.93 11.00 0.36
N ARG A 258 -13.58 11.16 -0.92
CA ARG A 258 -13.28 12.45 -1.56
C ARG A 258 -14.35 12.71 -2.60
N LEU A 259 -15.07 13.81 -2.46
CA LEU A 259 -16.29 14.08 -3.23
C LEU A 259 -16.16 15.40 -4.01
N PRO A 260 -16.73 15.47 -5.23
CA PRO A 260 -16.72 16.69 -6.03
C PRO A 260 -17.71 17.75 -5.54
N SER A 261 -18.62 17.38 -4.64
CA SER A 261 -19.65 18.25 -4.06
C SER A 261 -19.91 17.85 -2.61
N PRO A 262 -20.58 18.71 -1.81
CA PRO A 262 -20.96 18.35 -0.45
C PRO A 262 -21.77 17.03 -0.42
N PRO A 263 -21.56 16.16 0.58
CA PRO A 263 -22.28 14.91 0.69
C PRO A 263 -23.75 15.15 1.08
N GLU A 264 -24.67 14.48 0.39
CA GLU A 264 -26.12 14.61 0.61
C GLU A 264 -26.72 13.30 1.16
N PRO A 265 -27.34 13.28 2.35
CA PRO A 265 -27.85 12.05 2.96
C PRO A 265 -28.90 11.30 2.11
N SER A 266 -29.63 12.03 1.26
CA SER A 266 -30.62 11.46 0.34
C SER A 266 -30.01 10.73 -0.87
N SER A 267 -28.72 10.98 -1.15
CA SER A 267 -27.96 10.35 -2.23
C SER A 267 -26.54 10.02 -1.75
N PRO A 268 -26.40 9.05 -0.83
CA PRO A 268 -25.11 8.74 -0.24
C PRO A 268 -24.11 8.19 -1.26
N PRO A 269 -22.81 8.51 -1.14
CA PRO A 269 -21.81 8.06 -2.08
C PRO A 269 -21.65 6.53 -2.03
N GLY A 270 -21.53 5.92 -3.21
CA GLY A 270 -21.23 4.50 -3.31
C GLY A 270 -19.76 4.19 -2.96
N ASN A 271 -19.47 2.94 -2.58
CA ASN A 271 -18.12 2.53 -2.15
C ASN A 271 -17.03 2.73 -3.22
N GLN A 272 -17.40 2.90 -4.49
CA GLN A 272 -16.47 3.25 -5.57
C GLN A 272 -15.86 4.65 -5.43
N LEU A 273 -16.42 5.52 -4.59
CA LEU A 273 -15.95 6.88 -4.32
C LEU A 273 -15.13 6.99 -3.02
N VAL A 274 -14.87 5.86 -2.34
CA VAL A 274 -13.91 5.82 -1.23
C VAL A 274 -12.60 6.41 -1.74
N ALA A 275 -12.04 7.34 -0.97
CA ALA A 275 -11.01 8.28 -1.41
C ALA A 275 -9.92 7.54 -2.19
N PRO A 276 -9.85 7.78 -3.52
CA PRO A 276 -8.76 7.26 -4.31
C PRO A 276 -7.51 7.95 -3.81
N GLY A 277 -6.53 7.16 -3.41
CA GLY A 277 -5.18 7.63 -3.20
C GLY A 277 -4.51 8.04 -4.47
N GLU A 278 -3.29 8.53 -4.33
CA GLU A 278 -2.56 9.12 -5.44
C GLU A 278 -2.59 8.20 -6.67
N VAL A 279 -3.02 8.76 -7.80
CA VAL A 279 -2.86 8.10 -9.09
C VAL A 279 -1.39 8.24 -9.48
N LYS A 280 -0.57 7.34 -8.94
CA LYS A 280 0.78 7.13 -9.46
C LYS A 280 0.69 6.13 -10.60
N TYR A 281 1.19 6.51 -11.77
CA TYR A 281 1.30 5.64 -12.94
C TYR A 281 -0.04 5.00 -13.40
N ASN A 282 -1.13 5.78 -13.46
CA ASN A 282 -2.47 5.33 -13.90
C ASN A 282 -3.14 4.26 -13.03
N PHE A 283 -2.73 4.09 -11.77
CA PHE A 283 -3.37 3.18 -10.82
C PHE A 283 -3.83 3.91 -9.56
N ALA A 284 -5.11 3.78 -9.19
CA ALA A 284 -5.65 4.33 -7.96
C ALA A 284 -5.45 3.32 -6.82
N VAL A 285 -4.47 3.58 -5.95
CA VAL A 285 -4.37 2.93 -4.62
C VAL A 285 -5.37 3.63 -3.70
N LEU A 286 -5.95 3.02 -2.68
CA LEU A 286 -6.76 3.78 -1.70
C LEU A 286 -5.83 4.65 -0.84
N ALA A 287 -6.12 5.94 -0.69
CA ALA A 287 -5.30 6.81 0.16
C ALA A 287 -5.65 6.55 1.61
N GLY A 288 -4.64 6.21 2.41
CA GLY A 288 -4.67 6.54 3.84
C GLY A 288 -4.66 8.05 4.03
N VAL A 289 -5.04 8.48 5.23
CA VAL A 289 -5.15 9.91 5.60
C VAL A 289 -3.83 10.69 5.40
N ASP A 290 -2.68 10.02 5.50
CA ASP A 290 -1.36 10.63 5.28
C ASP A 290 -1.02 10.90 3.81
N ASN A 291 -1.59 10.12 2.90
CA ASN A 291 -1.28 10.19 1.46
C ASN A 291 -2.33 10.98 0.67
N LEU A 292 -3.38 11.47 1.33
CA LEU A 292 -4.45 12.24 0.70
C LEU A 292 -4.12 13.72 0.75
N GLN A 293 -3.68 14.27 -0.39
CA GLN A 293 -3.46 15.71 -0.52
C GLN A 293 -4.78 16.48 -0.63
N ILE A 294 -4.78 17.69 -0.09
CA ILE A 294 -5.94 18.57 -0.07
C ILE A 294 -5.93 19.62 -1.18
N SER A 295 -7.12 19.98 -1.69
CA SER A 295 -7.27 21.06 -2.67
C SER A 295 -8.43 21.98 -2.33
N GLU A 296 -8.36 23.23 -2.78
CA GLU A 296 -9.42 24.23 -2.58
C GLU A 296 -10.79 23.72 -3.03
N GLY A 297 -11.79 23.84 -2.16
CA GLY A 297 -13.17 23.51 -2.47
C GLY A 297 -13.49 22.01 -2.48
N GLU A 298 -12.55 21.15 -2.05
CA GLU A 298 -12.82 19.72 -1.95
C GLU A 298 -13.63 19.34 -0.71
N HIS A 299 -14.43 18.27 -0.86
CA HIS A 299 -15.30 17.77 0.18
C HIS A 299 -14.86 16.38 0.63
N TYR A 300 -14.49 16.26 1.89
CA TYR A 300 -14.09 15.00 2.51
C TYR A 300 -15.17 14.52 3.46
N LEU A 301 -15.50 13.25 3.36
CA LEU A 301 -16.51 12.62 4.20
C LEU A 301 -15.91 11.37 4.86
N PHE A 302 -15.93 11.33 6.19
CA PHE A 302 -15.80 10.08 6.93
C PHE A 302 -17.19 9.55 7.26
N TRP A 303 -17.49 8.32 6.83
CA TRP A 303 -18.79 7.70 7.07
C TRP A 303 -18.64 6.39 7.84
N TYR A 304 -19.18 6.37 9.06
CA TYR A 304 -19.32 5.19 9.89
C TYR A 304 -20.56 4.40 9.49
N LYS A 305 -20.37 3.23 8.88
CA LYS A 305 -21.49 2.40 8.44
C LYS A 305 -21.16 0.92 8.43
N LYS A 306 -22.22 0.12 8.31
CA LYS A 306 -22.11 -1.32 8.10
C LYS A 306 -21.76 -1.64 6.64
N LEU A 307 -20.77 -2.50 6.44
CA LEU A 307 -20.38 -3.06 5.13
C LEU A 307 -21.14 -4.34 4.77
#